data_AF-A0A2V9ALR1-F1
#
_entry.id   AF-A0A2V9ALR1-F1
#
_cell.length_a   1.000
_cell.length_b   1.000
_cell.length_c   1.000
_cell.angle_alpha   90.00
_cell.angle_beta   90.00
_cell.angle_gamma   90.00
#
_symmetry.space_group_name_H-M   'P 1'
#
loop_
_entity.id
_entity.type
_entity.pdbx_description
1 polymer ?
#
loop_
_entity_poly.entity_id
_entity_poly.type
_entity_poly.pdbx_seq_one_letter_code
_entity_poly.pdbx_strand_id
1 'polypeptide(L)'
;MATLPQFVPAETLQDLEYPQREAAFFYGLFLRGHSADQLRRDIEVPSAVLAKWHREAERDPQLKDVFERMLDYRRHVLAIFDALVGSDGQPQRVQ
;
A
#
# COMPACT_ATOMS: atom_id res chain seq x y z
N MET A 1 -1.98 18.76 -30.91
CA MET A 1 -2.80 18.65 -29.69
C MET A 1 -2.15 17.59 -28.82
N ALA A 2 -1.52 17.97 -27.72
CA ALA A 2 -0.89 17.03 -26.79
C ALA A 2 -1.99 16.47 -25.88
N THR A 3 -2.27 15.18 -26.00
CA THR A 3 -3.14 14.47 -25.06
C THR A 3 -2.43 14.45 -23.71
N LEU A 4 -2.90 15.26 -22.77
CA LEU A 4 -2.48 15.17 -21.38
C LEU A 4 -2.80 13.76 -20.88
N PRO A 5 -1.86 13.05 -20.23
CA PRO A 5 -2.18 11.77 -19.62
C PRO A 5 -3.29 12.02 -18.62
N GLN A 6 -4.35 11.23 -18.74
CA GLN A 6 -5.55 11.30 -17.92
C GLN A 6 -5.11 11.18 -16.45
N PHE A 7 -5.01 12.35 -15.82
CA PHE A 7 -4.49 12.55 -14.48
C PHE A 7 -5.28 11.63 -13.56
N VAL A 8 -4.57 10.85 -12.75
CA VAL A 8 -5.14 9.92 -11.77
C VAL A 8 -6.35 10.59 -11.12
N PRO A 9 -7.57 10.04 -11.23
CA PRO A 9 -8.78 10.73 -10.78
C PRO A 9 -8.61 11.14 -9.33
N ALA A 10 -8.95 12.39 -8.97
CA ALA A 10 -8.74 12.91 -7.62
C ALA A 10 -9.35 12.00 -6.53
N GLU A 11 -10.44 11.29 -6.87
CA GLU A 11 -11.09 10.26 -6.05
C GLU A 11 -10.13 9.14 -5.62
N THR A 12 -9.26 8.68 -6.54
CA THR A 12 -8.26 7.63 -6.24
C THR A 12 -7.15 8.11 -5.30
N LEU A 13 -6.88 9.41 -5.25
CA LEU A 13 -5.92 9.99 -4.30
C LEU A 13 -6.54 10.19 -2.92
N GLN A 14 -7.86 10.37 -2.82
CA GLN A 14 -8.59 10.43 -1.54
C GLN A 14 -8.65 9.07 -0.86
N ASP A 15 -8.72 7.98 -1.63
CA ASP A 15 -8.65 6.62 -1.08
C ASP A 15 -7.30 6.35 -0.38
N LEU A 16 -6.22 7.04 -0.81
CA LEU A 16 -4.91 6.97 -0.18
C LEU A 16 -4.85 7.66 1.20
N GLU A 17 -5.91 8.34 1.64
CA GLU A 17 -5.96 8.99 2.96
C GLU A 17 -6.30 8.00 4.09
N TYR A 18 -6.69 6.77 3.76
CA TYR A 18 -7.23 5.82 4.75
C TYR A 18 -6.53 4.45 4.70
N PRO A 19 -5.21 4.37 4.99
CA PRO A 19 -4.46 3.11 4.98
C PRO A 19 -5.03 2.07 5.96
N GLN A 20 -5.74 2.50 7.02
CA GLN A 20 -6.42 1.61 7.96
C GLN A 20 -7.51 0.78 7.29
N ARG A 21 -8.24 1.33 6.31
CA ARG A 21 -9.30 0.59 5.61
C ARG A 21 -8.74 -0.55 4.79
N GLU A 22 -7.67 -0.29 4.04
CA GLU A 22 -7.04 -1.32 3.22
C GLU A 22 -6.31 -2.35 4.10
N ALA A 23 -5.65 -1.92 5.17
CA ALA A 23 -5.06 -2.85 6.13
C ALA A 23 -6.12 -3.77 6.79
N ALA A 24 -7.29 -3.22 7.16
CA ALA A 24 -8.41 -4.00 7.68
C ALA A 24 -8.96 -4.98 6.63
N PHE A 25 -8.97 -4.62 5.35
CA PHE A 25 -9.34 -5.53 4.26
C PHE A 25 -8.37 -6.72 4.17
N PHE A 26 -7.06 -6.47 4.15
CA PHE A 26 -6.05 -7.53 4.12
C PHE A 26 -6.06 -8.39 5.40
N TYR A 27 -6.25 -7.77 6.56
CA TYR A 27 -6.43 -8.49 7.82
C TYR A 27 -7.69 -9.37 7.80
N GLY A 28 -8.79 -8.90 7.21
CA GLY A 28 -9.97 -9.73 6.97
C GLY A 28 -9.70 -10.94 6.07
N LEU A 29 -8.79 -10.84 5.09
CA LEU A 29 -8.34 -11.99 4.30
C LEU A 29 -7.47 -12.95 5.14
N PHE A 30 -6.57 -12.41 5.95
CA PHE A 30 -5.76 -13.20 6.88
C PHE A 30 -6.64 -14.05 7.81
N LEU A 31 -7.68 -13.46 8.41
CA LEU A 31 -8.64 -14.16 9.26
C LEU A 31 -9.41 -15.28 8.53
N ARG A 32 -9.51 -15.23 7.19
CA ARG A 32 -10.11 -16.30 6.36
C ARG A 32 -9.13 -17.41 5.98
N GLY A 33 -7.89 -17.37 6.48
CA GLY A 33 -6.87 -18.39 6.27
C GLY A 33 -5.87 -18.08 5.17
N HIS A 34 -5.83 -16.86 4.65
CA HIS A 34 -4.75 -16.44 3.75
C HIS A 34 -3.42 -16.29 4.50
N SER A 35 -2.32 -16.68 3.87
CA SER A 35 -0.99 -16.55 4.46
C SER A 35 -0.60 -15.09 4.65
N ALA A 36 -0.14 -14.74 5.85
CA ALA A 36 0.39 -13.40 6.13
C ALA A 36 1.53 -13.01 5.19
N ASP A 37 2.43 -13.96 4.86
CA ASP A 37 3.56 -13.69 3.95
C ASP A 37 3.12 -13.45 2.51
N GLN A 38 2.03 -14.10 2.08
CA GLN A 38 1.44 -13.81 0.78
C GLN A 38 0.83 -12.40 0.77
N LEU A 39 0.03 -12.07 1.79
CA LEU A 39 -0.61 -10.76 1.89
C LEU A 39 0.42 -9.62 2.01
N ARG A 40 1.52 -9.82 2.74
CA ARG A 40 2.64 -8.85 2.80
C ARG A 40 3.20 -8.53 1.42
N ARG A 41 3.45 -9.56 0.60
CA ARG A 41 3.94 -9.38 -0.78
C ARG A 41 2.92 -8.69 -1.67
N ASP A 42 1.63 -8.92 -1.43
CA ASP A 42 0.54 -8.28 -2.18
C ASP A 42 0.34 -6.80 -1.76
N ILE A 43 0.69 -6.45 -0.51
CA ILE A 43 0.66 -5.07 0.01
C ILE A 43 1.92 -4.29 -0.40
N GLU A 44 3.09 -4.92 -0.33
CA GLU A 44 4.37 -4.31 -0.67
C GLU A 44 4.44 -3.94 -2.15
N VAL A 45 5.11 -2.83 -2.46
CA VAL A 45 5.38 -2.45 -3.86
C VAL A 45 6.65 -3.15 -4.33
N PRO A 46 6.60 -4.03 -5.35
CA PRO A 46 7.77 -4.75 -5.81
C PRO A 46 8.87 -3.81 -6.32
N SER A 47 10.14 -4.17 -6.09
CA SER A 47 11.30 -3.37 -6.51
C SER A 47 11.34 -3.06 -8.01
N ALA A 48 10.83 -3.98 -8.85
CA ALA A 48 10.68 -3.76 -10.28
C ALA A 48 9.70 -2.62 -10.61
N VAL A 49 8.64 -2.47 -9.82
CA VAL A 49 7.66 -1.37 -9.95
C VAL A 49 8.31 -0.06 -9.50
N LEU A 50 9.05 -0.06 -8.38
CA LEU A 50 9.80 1.11 -7.91
C LEU A 50 10.78 1.62 -8.97
N ALA A 51 11.54 0.72 -9.59
CA ALA A 51 12.49 1.07 -10.65
C ALA A 51 11.79 1.68 -11.88
N LYS A 52 10.59 1.20 -12.21
CA LYS A 52 9.78 1.76 -13.30
C LYS A 52 9.29 3.16 -12.94
N TRP A 53 8.73 3.35 -11.74
CA TRP A 53 8.26 4.65 -11.27
C TRP A 53 9.38 5.68 -11.19
N HIS A 54 10.59 5.29 -10.79
CA HIS A 54 11.75 6.17 -10.81
C HIS A 54 12.06 6.69 -12.22
N ARG A 55 12.08 5.79 -13.22
CA ARG A 55 12.32 6.17 -14.63
C ARG A 55 11.21 7.05 -15.20
N GLU A 56 9.97 6.86 -14.75
CA GLU A 56 8.84 7.69 -15.14
C GLU A 56 8.88 9.07 -14.48
N ALA A 57 9.26 9.16 -13.20
CA ALA A 57 9.46 10.42 -12.49
C ALA A 57 10.63 11.25 -13.02
N GLU A 58 11.68 10.61 -13.54
CA GLU A 58 12.77 11.30 -14.27
C GLU A 58 12.27 11.97 -15.56
N ARG A 59 11.26 11.37 -16.21
CA ARG A 59 10.67 11.90 -17.46
C ARG A 59 9.62 12.97 -17.18
N ASP A 60 8.83 12.78 -16.13
CA ASP A 60 7.79 13.71 -15.69
C ASP A 60 7.89 13.93 -14.18
N PRO A 61 8.52 15.04 -13.74
CA PRO A 61 8.66 15.38 -12.34
C PRO A 61 7.33 15.52 -11.59
N GLN A 62 6.21 15.79 -12.27
CA GLN A 62 4.90 15.91 -11.61
C GLN A 62 4.39 14.58 -11.07
N LEU A 63 4.85 13.45 -11.64
CA LEU A 63 4.48 12.11 -11.17
C LEU A 63 5.23 11.69 -9.92
N LYS A 64 6.36 12.34 -9.60
CA LYS A 64 7.16 12.03 -8.43
C LYS A 64 6.35 12.13 -7.14
N ASP A 65 5.61 13.22 -6.98
CA ASP A 65 4.79 13.46 -5.79
C ASP A 65 3.67 12.40 -5.64
N VAL A 66 3.12 11.94 -6.76
CA VAL A 66 2.10 10.88 -6.77
C VAL A 66 2.69 9.55 -6.34
N PHE A 67 3.84 9.16 -6.91
CA PHE A 67 4.51 7.91 -6.54
C PHE A 67 4.96 7.92 -5.08
N GLU A 68 5.50 9.03 -4.58
CA GLU A 68 5.86 9.16 -3.16
C GLU A 68 4.65 8.94 -2.25
N ARG A 69 3.51 9.59 -2.55
CA ARG A 69 2.26 9.37 -1.80
C ARG A 69 1.78 7.92 -1.85
N MET A 70 1.83 7.28 -3.02
CA MET A 70 1.47 5.86 -3.14
C MET A 70 2.40 4.95 -2.33
N LEU A 71 3.70 5.25 -2.30
CA LEU A 71 4.66 4.48 -1.51
C LEU A 71 4.47 4.67 -0.01
N ASP A 72 4.24 5.90 0.45
CA ASP A 72 3.90 6.18 1.84
C ASP A 72 2.63 5.44 2.25
N TYR A 73 1.59 5.50 1.42
CA TYR A 73 0.35 4.77 1.64
C TYR A 73 0.60 3.26 1.79
N ARG A 74 1.30 2.64 0.83
CA ARG A 74 1.57 1.19 0.85
C ARG A 74 2.39 0.78 2.07
N ARG A 75 3.38 1.58 2.46
CA ARG A 75 4.16 1.38 3.70
C ARG A 75 3.27 1.45 4.95
N HIS A 76 2.36 2.43 5.02
CA HIS A 76 1.43 2.55 6.15
C HIS A 76 0.47 1.36 6.24
N VAL A 77 -0.10 0.92 5.10
CA VAL A 77 -0.96 -0.27 5.05
C VAL A 77 -0.20 -1.50 5.57
N LEU A 78 1.03 -1.72 5.11
CA LEU A 78 1.85 -2.85 5.53
C LEU A 78 2.15 -2.82 7.03
N ALA A 79 2.54 -1.66 7.56
CA ALA A 79 2.83 -1.49 8.98
C ALA A 79 1.61 -1.77 9.87
N ILE A 80 0.43 -1.28 9.48
CA ILE A 80 -0.82 -1.55 10.21
C ILE A 80 -1.16 -3.04 10.14
N PHE A 81 -1.08 -3.64 8.95
CA PHE A 81 -1.34 -5.07 8.78
C PHE A 81 -0.41 -5.93 9.64
N ASP A 82 0.89 -5.64 9.65
CA ASP A 82 1.86 -6.36 10.48
C ASP A 82 1.58 -6.20 11.98
N ALA A 83 1.16 -5.01 12.42
CA ALA A 83 0.77 -4.80 13.81
C ALA A 83 -0.46 -5.62 14.19
N LEU A 84 -1.47 -5.72 13.30
CA LEU A 84 -2.67 -6.53 13.51
C LEU A 84 -2.34 -8.02 13.60
N VAL A 85 -1.59 -8.55 12.62
CA VAL A 85 -1.17 -9.96 12.59
C VAL A 85 -0.26 -10.30 13.79
N GLY A 86 0.65 -9.40 14.15
CA GLY A 86 1.56 -9.58 15.29
C GLY A 86 0.85 -9.56 16.65
N SER A 87 -0.22 -8.78 16.79
CA SER A 87 -1.01 -8.69 18.02
C SER A 87 -1.82 -9.96 18.29
N ASP A 88 -2.36 -10.61 17.25
CA ASP A 88 -3.04 -11.91 17.41
C ASP A 88 -2.07 -13.08 17.69
N GLY A 89 -0.81 -12.95 17.27
CA GLY A 89 0.23 -13.96 17.53
C GLY A 89 0.70 -14.01 18.99
N GLN A 90 0.37 -12.99 19.80
CA GLN A 90 0.60 -13.01 21.24
C GLN A 90 -0.69 -13.47 21.93
N PRO A 91 -0.79 -14.73 22.39
CA PRO A 91 -1.83 -15.07 23.36
C PRO A 91 -1.56 -14.18 24.57
N GLN A 92 -2.43 -13.21 24.80
CA GLN A 92 -2.45 -12.44 26.04
C GLN A 92 -2.66 -13.45 27.16
N ARG A 93 -1.55 -13.93 27.74
CA ARG A 93 -1.58 -14.75 28.95
C ARG A 93 -2.03 -13.80 30.05
N VAL A 94 -3.34 -13.75 30.25
CA VAL A 94 -3.98 -13.28 31.46
C VAL A 94 -3.34 -14.06 32.61
N GLN A 95 -2.53 -13.36 33.41
CA GLN A 95 -2.03 -13.82 34.71
C GLN A 95 -3.02 -13.38 35.79
#